data_AF-A0A397FTB3-F1
#
_entry.id   AF-A0A397FTB3-F1
#
_cell.length_a   1.000
_cell.length_b   1.000
_cell.length_c   1.000
_cell.angle_alpha   90.00
_cell.angle_beta   90.00
_cell.angle_gamma   90.00
#
_symmetry.space_group_name_H-M   'P 1'
#
loop_
_entity.id
_entity.type
_entity.pdbx_description
1 polymer ?
#
loop_
_entity_poly.entity_id
_entity_poly.type
_entity_poly.pdbx_seq_one_letter_code
_entity_poly.pdbx_strand_id
1 'polypeptide(L)'
;MIQDKKKPLQPLTVNCFHCHTKEITVNYVFSSGRYSRKNNWGYWTENEEYENKWICDDCLVKLYRSHKWEFRRLIHTKKKQALFRQYIMKGIIDGQAEAVFITNVSIPARLAKKKKTK
;
A
#
# COMPACT_ATOMS: atom_id res chain seq x y z
N MET A 1 21.03 17.68 -35.07
CA MET A 1 19.87 17.32 -34.22
C MET A 1 20.20 17.77 -32.80
N ILE A 2 19.64 18.89 -32.37
CA ILE A 2 19.87 19.42 -31.03
C ILE A 2 19.11 18.49 -30.08
N GLN A 3 19.84 17.75 -29.24
CA GLN A 3 19.21 17.05 -28.13
C GLN A 3 18.76 18.12 -27.14
N ASP A 4 17.48 18.49 -27.21
CA ASP A 4 16.84 19.25 -26.13
C ASP A 4 17.03 18.45 -24.84
N LYS A 5 17.95 18.94 -24.00
CA LYS A 5 18.17 18.43 -22.65
C LYS A 5 16.87 18.65 -21.89
N LYS A 6 15.94 17.69 -21.94
CA LYS A 6 14.70 17.71 -21.14
C LYS A 6 15.12 17.92 -19.69
N LYS A 7 14.81 19.11 -19.16
CA LYS A 7 15.02 19.48 -17.75
C LYS A 7 14.48 18.34 -16.88
N PRO A 8 15.22 17.84 -15.87
CA PRO A 8 14.71 16.79 -15.01
C PRO A 8 13.42 17.31 -14.36
N LEU A 9 12.30 16.64 -14.66
CA LEU A 9 11.04 16.94 -13.98
C LEU A 9 11.23 16.63 -12.50
N GLN A 10 10.91 17.62 -11.67
CA GLN A 10 11.06 17.51 -10.23
C GLN A 10 10.13 16.42 -9.68
N PRO A 11 10.50 15.74 -8.58
CA PRO A 11 9.61 14.84 -7.88
C PRO A 11 8.29 15.55 -7.52
N LEU A 12 7.18 14.83 -7.63
CA LEU A 12 5.87 15.33 -7.25
C LEU A 12 5.61 14.98 -5.79
N THR A 13 5.21 15.97 -4.99
CA THR A 13 4.82 15.78 -3.59
C THR A 13 3.31 15.85 -3.46
N VAL A 14 2.68 14.79 -2.92
CA VAL A 14 1.22 14.67 -2.81
C VAL A 14 0.81 13.98 -1.52
N ASN A 15 -0.37 14.33 -1.00
CA ASN A 15 -0.93 13.64 0.15
C ASN A 15 -1.60 12.33 -0.26
N CYS A 16 -1.50 11.32 0.62
CA CYS A 16 -2.22 10.08 0.47
C CYS A 16 -3.73 10.33 0.44
N PHE A 17 -4.41 9.92 -0.64
CA PHE A 17 -5.83 10.13 -0.82
C PHE A 17 -6.70 9.31 0.15
N HIS A 18 -6.14 8.25 0.75
CA HIS A 18 -6.87 7.37 1.65
C HIS A 18 -6.76 7.79 3.12
N CYS A 19 -5.53 8.02 3.60
CA CYS A 19 -5.31 8.36 5.01
C CYS A 19 -5.12 9.86 5.27
N HIS A 20 -4.88 10.67 4.23
CA HIS A 20 -4.65 12.11 4.29
C HIS A 20 -3.52 12.61 5.22
N THR A 21 -2.83 11.70 5.90
CA THR A 21 -1.83 11.98 6.94
C THR A 21 -0.40 11.81 6.46
N LYS A 22 -0.19 11.03 5.40
CA LYS A 22 1.15 10.77 4.85
C LYS A 22 1.35 11.50 3.54
N GLU A 23 2.46 12.20 3.46
CA GLU A 23 2.99 12.77 2.23
C GLU A 23 3.73 11.68 1.43
N ILE A 24 3.58 11.72 0.11
CA ILE A 24 4.14 10.77 -0.84
C ILE A 24 4.99 11.56 -1.83
N THR A 25 6.27 11.20 -1.92
CA THR A 25 7.15 11.70 -2.98
C THR A 25 7.12 10.75 -4.17
N VAL A 26 6.59 11.22 -5.29
CA VAL A 26 6.47 10.47 -6.54
C VAL A 26 7.59 10.89 -7.48
N ASN A 27 8.56 10.00 -7.66
CA ASN A 27 9.70 10.25 -8.53
C ASN A 27 9.33 10.16 -10.02
N TYR A 28 9.88 11.07 -10.82
CA TYR A 28 9.78 11.02 -12.29
C TYR A 28 10.77 9.99 -12.85
N VAL A 29 10.29 9.09 -13.70
CA VAL A 29 11.11 8.05 -14.33
C VAL A 29 11.46 8.47 -15.75
N PHE A 30 12.67 8.99 -15.93
CA PHE A 30 13.13 9.60 -17.18
C PHE A 30 13.00 8.67 -18.40
N SER A 31 13.38 7.40 -18.25
CA SER A 31 13.33 6.39 -19.32
C SER A 31 11.91 6.13 -19.84
N SER A 32 10.90 6.30 -18.99
CA SER A 32 9.49 6.12 -19.36
C SER A 32 8.77 7.41 -19.71
N GLY A 33 9.37 8.57 -19.42
CA GLY A 33 8.75 9.88 -19.58
C GLY A 33 7.53 10.11 -18.67
N ARG A 34 7.39 9.35 -17.57
CA ARG A 34 6.22 9.37 -16.69
C ARG A 34 6.63 9.29 -15.22
N TYR A 35 5.75 9.72 -14.33
CA TYR A 35 5.90 9.50 -12.88
C TYR A 35 5.76 8.02 -12.52
N SER A 36 6.46 7.60 -11.45
CA SER A 36 6.33 6.25 -10.90
C SER A 36 4.88 5.93 -10.58
N ARG A 37 4.39 4.79 -11.06
CA ARG A 37 2.99 4.39 -10.88
C ARG A 37 2.76 3.54 -9.63
N LYS A 38 3.79 3.26 -8.82
CA LYS A 38 3.68 2.35 -7.67
C LYS A 38 2.65 2.84 -6.63
N ASN A 39 2.56 4.15 -6.42
CA ASN A 39 1.62 4.78 -5.50
C ASN A 39 0.35 5.30 -6.20
N ASN A 40 0.21 5.08 -7.50
CA ASN A 40 -0.94 5.56 -8.25
C ASN A 40 -2.11 4.58 -8.10
N TRP A 41 -3.23 5.03 -7.57
CA TRP A 41 -4.37 4.15 -7.30
C TRP A 41 -5.07 3.72 -8.59
N GLY A 42 -5.30 4.65 -9.52
CA GLY A 42 -5.87 4.34 -10.84
C GLY A 42 -5.06 3.32 -11.63
N TYR A 43 -3.72 3.32 -11.48
CA TYR A 43 -2.87 2.29 -12.06
C TYR A 43 -3.20 0.88 -11.52
N TRP A 44 -3.49 0.75 -10.23
CA TRP A 44 -3.78 -0.56 -9.64
C TRP A 44 -5.20 -1.03 -9.92
N THR A 45 -6.18 -0.13 -9.83
CA THR A 45 -7.59 -0.47 -10.07
C THR A 45 -7.96 -0.50 -11.55
N GLU A 46 -7.12 0.05 -12.42
CA GLU A 46 -7.42 0.29 -13.84
C GLU A 46 -8.71 1.11 -13.99
N ASN A 47 -8.87 2.14 -13.14
CA ASN A 47 -9.98 3.08 -13.16
C ASN A 47 -9.45 4.50 -13.34
N GLU A 48 -9.88 5.15 -14.42
CA GLU A 48 -9.45 6.50 -14.82
C GLU A 48 -9.87 7.58 -13.82
N GLU A 49 -10.99 7.39 -13.11
CA GLU A 49 -11.43 8.32 -12.03
C GLU A 49 -10.39 8.44 -10.90
N TYR A 50 -9.50 7.44 -10.79
CA TYR A 50 -8.45 7.39 -9.78
C TYR A 50 -7.05 7.64 -10.34
N GLU A 51 -6.90 8.05 -11.60
CA GLU A 51 -5.59 8.21 -12.26
C GLU A 51 -4.69 9.28 -11.61
N ASN A 52 -5.26 10.19 -10.82
CA ASN A 52 -4.52 11.20 -10.04
C ASN A 52 -4.66 11.02 -8.52
N LYS A 53 -5.11 9.86 -8.06
CA LYS A 53 -5.24 9.54 -6.64
C LYS A 53 -4.02 8.74 -6.19
N TRP A 54 -3.26 9.29 -5.25
CA TRP A 54 -2.00 8.72 -4.78
C TRP A 54 -2.17 8.12 -3.39
N ILE A 55 -1.69 6.89 -3.19
CA ILE A 55 -1.86 6.12 -1.95
C ILE A 55 -0.51 5.69 -1.40
N CYS A 56 -0.29 5.89 -0.10
CA CYS A 56 1.00 5.59 0.53
C CYS A 56 1.21 4.08 0.68
N ASP A 57 2.47 3.69 0.85
CA ASP A 57 2.86 2.27 0.92
C ASP A 57 2.18 1.57 2.11
N ASP A 58 1.98 2.23 3.25
CA ASP A 58 1.25 1.65 4.39
C ASP A 58 -0.19 1.27 4.06
N CYS A 59 -0.92 2.16 3.39
CA CYS A 59 -2.30 1.89 3.01
C CYS A 59 -2.37 0.74 1.99
N LEU A 60 -1.41 0.67 1.07
CA LEU A 60 -1.29 -0.42 0.11
C LEU A 60 -0.99 -1.76 0.81
N VAL A 61 -0.06 -1.78 1.75
CA VAL A 61 0.26 -2.99 2.54
C VAL A 61 -0.92 -3.40 3.40
N LYS A 62 -1.61 -2.45 4.06
CA LYS A 62 -2.81 -2.72 4.87
C LYS A 62 -3.94 -3.31 4.03
N LEU A 63 -4.19 -2.75 2.84
CA LEU A 63 -5.17 -3.28 1.90
C LEU A 63 -4.86 -4.74 1.55
N TYR A 64 -3.61 -5.05 1.22
CA TYR A 64 -3.19 -6.40 0.84
C TYR A 64 -3.22 -7.40 2.00
N ARG A 65 -2.72 -7.02 3.18
CA ARG A 65 -2.56 -7.93 4.33
C ARG A 65 -3.86 -8.13 5.10
N SER A 66 -4.57 -7.03 5.38
CA SER A 66 -5.71 -7.01 6.30
C SER A 66 -7.07 -7.03 5.58
N HIS A 67 -7.16 -6.46 4.38
CA HIS A 67 -8.43 -6.31 3.63
C HIS A 67 -8.44 -7.12 2.34
N LYS A 68 -8.12 -8.42 2.42
CA LYS A 68 -7.95 -9.32 1.25
C LYS A 68 -9.15 -9.35 0.31
N TRP A 69 -10.38 -9.27 0.83
CA TRP A 69 -11.59 -9.22 0.02
C TRP A 69 -11.71 -7.93 -0.78
N GLU A 70 -11.49 -6.79 -0.13
CA GLU A 70 -11.49 -5.48 -0.79
C GLU A 70 -10.36 -5.38 -1.83
N PHE A 71 -9.16 -5.87 -1.50
CA PHE A 71 -8.05 -5.96 -2.44
C PHE A 71 -8.46 -6.69 -3.73
N ARG A 72 -9.10 -7.86 -3.61
CA ARG A 72 -9.55 -8.65 -4.77
C ARG A 72 -10.65 -7.96 -5.56
N ARG A 73 -11.53 -7.19 -4.88
CA ARG A 73 -12.63 -6.45 -5.49
C ARG A 73 -12.15 -5.22 -6.25
N LEU A 74 -11.25 -4.44 -5.64
CA LEU A 74 -10.77 -3.16 -6.16
C LEU A 74 -9.71 -3.35 -7.25
N ILE A 75 -8.80 -4.30 -7.07
CA ILE A 75 -7.77 -4.66 -8.06
C ILE A 75 -8.26 -5.91 -8.76
N HIS A 76 -9.14 -5.75 -9.74
CA HIS A 76 -9.92 -6.85 -10.30
C HIS A 76 -9.10 -7.77 -11.23
N THR A 77 -8.09 -7.26 -11.93
CA THR A 77 -7.28 -8.09 -12.83
C THR A 77 -6.23 -8.93 -12.09
N LYS A 78 -6.19 -10.23 -12.40
CA LYS A 78 -5.22 -11.17 -11.81
C LYS A 78 -3.77 -10.75 -12.07
N LYS A 79 -3.50 -10.15 -13.23
CA LYS A 79 -2.19 -9.60 -13.59
C LYS A 79 -1.75 -8.50 -12.61
N LYS A 80 -2.63 -7.55 -12.29
CA LYS A 80 -2.35 -6.48 -11.31
C LYS A 80 -2.22 -7.03 -9.90
N GLN A 81 -3.09 -7.96 -9.50
CA GLN A 81 -2.98 -8.62 -8.18
C GLN A 81 -1.61 -9.31 -8.01
N ALA A 82 -1.14 -10.02 -9.03
CA ALA A 82 0.16 -10.70 -9.01
C ALA A 82 1.33 -9.70 -8.95
N LEU A 83 1.28 -8.65 -9.77
CA LEU A 83 2.31 -7.60 -9.78
C LEU A 83 2.36 -6.85 -8.43
N PHE A 84 1.21 -6.51 -7.86
CA PHE A 84 1.10 -5.86 -6.55
C PHE A 84 1.74 -6.73 -5.46
N ARG A 85 1.41 -8.03 -5.44
CA ARG A 85 2.04 -8.99 -4.53
C ARG A 85 3.56 -9.01 -4.71
N GLN A 86 4.04 -9.05 -5.95
CA GLN A 86 5.47 -9.03 -6.24
C GLN A 86 6.13 -7.76 -5.72
N TYR A 87 5.46 -6.60 -5.83
CA TYR A 87 5.98 -5.33 -5.34
C TYR A 87 6.13 -5.32 -3.82
N ILE A 88 5.15 -5.84 -3.07
CA ILE A 88 5.27 -5.99 -1.61
C ILE A 88 6.39 -6.98 -1.27
N MET A 89 6.43 -8.14 -1.93
CA MET A 89 7.44 -9.17 -1.63
C MET A 89 8.87 -8.70 -1.90
N LYS A 90 9.05 -7.80 -2.87
CA LYS A 90 10.35 -7.20 -3.21
C LYS A 90 10.68 -5.92 -2.44
N GLY A 91 9.80 -5.47 -1.53
CA GLY A 91 9.99 -4.21 -0.80
C GLY A 91 9.91 -2.96 -1.70
N ILE A 92 9.31 -3.06 -2.88
CA ILE A 92 9.08 -1.88 -3.75
C ILE A 92 7.95 -1.02 -3.17
N ILE A 93 6.91 -1.69 -2.66
CA ILE A 93 5.91 -1.12 -1.76
C ILE A 93 6.31 -1.58 -0.37
N ASP A 94 6.90 -0.66 0.39
CA ASP A 94 7.42 -0.91 1.74
C ASP A 94 6.70 0.02 2.72
N GLY A 95 5.69 -0.53 3.36
CA GLY A 95 4.87 0.18 4.33
C GLY A 95 4.83 -0.58 5.65
N GLN A 96 4.85 0.16 6.75
CA GLN A 96 4.61 -0.40 8.07
C GLN A 96 3.10 -0.54 8.24
N ALA A 97 2.58 -1.73 7.94
CA ALA A 97 1.28 -2.10 8.47
C ALA A 97 1.45 -2.24 9.97
N GLU A 98 1.37 -1.14 10.72
CA GLU A 98 1.40 -1.20 12.17
C GLU A 98 0.34 -2.22 12.61
N ALA A 99 0.80 -3.25 13.33
CA ALA A 99 -0.09 -4.03 14.15
C ALA A 99 -0.70 -3.05 15.14
N VAL A 100 -2.02 -2.90 15.14
CA VAL A 100 -2.69 -2.35 16.32
C VAL A 100 -2.37 -3.33 17.44
N PHE A 101 -1.33 -3.06 18.21
CA PHE A 101 -1.08 -3.75 19.46
C PHE A 101 -2.27 -3.43 20.35
N ILE A 102 -3.17 -4.41 20.55
CA ILE A 102 -4.12 -4.36 21.66
C ILE A 102 -3.27 -4.43 22.92
N THR A 103 -2.85 -3.27 23.43
CA THR A 103 -2.26 -3.19 24.76
C THR A 103 -3.41 -3.21 25.76
N ASN A 104 -3.42 -4.25 26.57
CA ASN A 104 -4.12 -4.38 27.85
C ASN A 104 -5.65 -4.40 27.81
N VAL A 105 -6.22 -5.53 27.40
CA VAL A 105 -7.36 -6.07 28.16
C VAL A 105 -6.79 -7.10 29.14
N SER A 106 -6.75 -6.71 30.41
CA SER A 106 -6.48 -7.60 31.54
C SER A 106 -7.46 -8.77 31.50
N ILE A 107 -6.97 -9.95 31.12
CA ILE A 107 -7.72 -11.21 31.24
C ILE A 107 -7.64 -11.63 32.70
N PRO A 108 -8.73 -11.64 33.49
CA PRO A 108 -8.69 -12.23 34.82
C PRO A 108 -8.50 -13.75 34.68
N ALA A 109 -7.36 -14.24 35.17
CA ALA A 109 -7.09 -15.66 35.32
C ALA A 109 -7.96 -16.25 36.45
N ARG A 110 -9.03 -16.97 36.09
CA ARG A 110 -9.76 -17.96 36.93
C ARG A 110 -10.56 -18.83 35.95
N LEU A 111 -10.31 -20.12 35.78
CA LEU A 111 -10.33 -21.15 36.81
C LEU A 111 -9.27 -22.23 36.55
N ALA A 112 -8.43 -22.41 37.55
CA ALA A 112 -7.60 -23.58 37.71
C ALA A 112 -8.45 -24.83 38.02
N LYS A 113 -8.10 -25.93 37.36
CA LYS A 113 -8.01 -27.30 37.90
C LYS A 113 -9.24 -27.87 38.65
N LYS A 114 -9.92 -28.83 38.02
CA LYS A 114 -10.45 -30.02 38.71
C LYS A 114 -9.78 -31.29 38.15
N LYS A 115 -8.72 -31.72 38.82
CA LYS A 115 -8.30 -33.13 38.89
C LYS A 115 -8.09 -33.47 40.37
N LYS A 116 -9.03 -34.23 40.92
CA LYS A 116 -8.90 -35.14 42.08
C LYS A 116 -10.02 -36.17 41.86
N THR A 117 -9.75 -37.32 41.25
CA THR A 117 -9.34 -38.58 41.92
C THR A 117 -10.14 -38.84 43.20
N LYS A 118 -11.04 -39.81 43.14
CA LYS A 118 -11.38 -40.69 44.25
C LYS A 118 -11.62 -42.08 43.69
#